data_AF-B8BGL2-F1
#
_entry.id   AF-B8BGL2-F1
#
_cell.length_a   1.000
_cell.length_b   1.000
_cell.length_c   1.000
_cell.angle_alpha   90.00
_cell.angle_beta   90.00
_cell.angle_gamma   90.00
#
_symmetry.space_group_name_H-M   'P 1'
#
loop_
_entity.id
_entity.type
_entity.pdbx_description
1 polymer ?
#
loop_
_entity_poly.entity_id
_entity_poly.type
_entity_poly.pdbx_seq_one_letter_code
_entity_poly.pdbx_strand_id
1 'polypeptide(L)'
;MNHYNKTNDSANLVDLGLTPVLRFQRDDGKGFYGEAGIGVHLFSKLYRNNDKVLSTAFQFGDHVGAGYVFSNGLDLGIRLQHFSNGGIKQPNGGVNFAVARVAYKF
;
A
#
# COMPACT_ATOMS: atom_id res chain seq x y z
N MET A 1 29.63 -14.42 25.94
CA MET A 1 28.36 -13.67 25.96
C MET A 1 28.51 -12.52 24.98
N ASN A 2 27.99 -12.65 23.76
CA ASN A 2 28.17 -11.62 22.73
C ASN A 2 26.98 -10.66 22.73
N HIS A 3 27.25 -9.43 23.18
CA HIS A 3 26.39 -8.28 23.00
C HIS A 3 26.20 -8.01 21.51
N TYR A 4 24.98 -8.14 21.01
CA TYR A 4 24.63 -7.65 19.67
C TYR A 4 24.04 -6.25 19.79
N ASN A 5 24.94 -5.27 19.74
CA ASN A 5 24.63 -3.88 19.48
C ASN A 5 24.40 -3.76 17.96
N LYS A 6 23.17 -3.50 17.50
CA LYS A 6 22.89 -3.20 16.08
C LYS A 6 21.99 -1.98 15.93
N THR A 7 22.65 -0.83 15.93
CA THR A 7 22.55 0.21 14.90
C THR A 7 21.24 0.24 14.11
N ASN A 8 20.37 1.18 14.46
CA ASN A 8 19.76 2.20 13.60
C ASN A 8 19.88 1.98 12.06
N ASP A 9 19.32 0.90 11.54
CA ASP A 9 19.30 0.60 10.11
C ASP A 9 17.96 1.09 9.56
N SER A 10 17.91 2.35 9.12
CA SER A 10 16.78 2.89 8.36
C SER A 10 16.71 2.15 7.02
N ALA A 11 16.13 0.96 7.04
CA ALA A 11 16.00 0.11 5.87
C ALA A 11 15.02 0.76 4.88
N ASN A 12 15.57 1.47 3.90
CA ASN A 12 14.80 1.95 2.76
C ASN A 12 14.15 0.76 2.05
N LEU A 13 12.82 0.70 2.10
CA LEU A 13 12.00 -0.29 1.42
C LEU A 13 11.49 0.32 0.12
N VAL A 14 11.83 -0.30 -1.01
CA VAL A 14 11.25 0.04 -2.31
C VAL A 14 10.19 -1.01 -2.62
N ASP A 15 9.01 -0.56 -3.05
CA ASP A 15 7.91 -1.42 -3.51
C ASP A 15 7.67 -1.18 -5.00
N LEU A 16 7.56 -2.27 -5.75
CA LEU A 16 7.20 -2.28 -7.16
C LEU A 16 5.94 -3.12 -7.32
N GLY A 17 4.81 -2.46 -7.55
CA GLY A 17 3.50 -3.09 -7.62
C GLY A 17 2.79 -2.91 -8.94
N LEU A 18 2.02 -3.91 -9.33
CA LEU A 18 1.05 -3.83 -10.42
C LEU A 18 -0.33 -4.20 -9.87
N THR A 19 -1.22 -3.20 -9.85
CA THR A 19 -2.55 -3.35 -9.24
C THR A 19 -3.61 -2.80 -10.20
N PRO A 20 -4.44 -3.65 -10.82
CA PRO A 20 -5.65 -3.19 -11.48
C PRO A 20 -6.59 -2.57 -10.43
N VAL A 21 -7.13 -1.39 -10.74
CA VAL A 21 -8.03 -0.66 -9.85
C VAL A 21 -9.36 -0.44 -10.55
N LEU A 22 -10.43 -0.93 -9.93
CA LEU A 22 -11.79 -0.56 -10.29
C LEU A 22 -12.13 0.72 -9.55
N ARG A 23 -12.57 1.74 -10.30
CA ARG A 23 -12.98 3.03 -9.73
C ARG A 23 -14.40 3.35 -10.18
N PHE A 24 -15.29 3.47 -9.21
CA PHE A 24 -16.65 3.93 -9.42
C PHE A 24 -16.71 5.43 -9.15
N GLN A 25 -17.04 6.19 -10.20
CA GLN A 25 -17.15 7.64 -10.17
C GLN A 25 -18.15 8.11 -11.24
N ARG A 26 -18.52 9.38 -11.19
CA ARG A 26 -19.33 10.02 -12.23
C ARG A 26 -18.57 10.12 -13.55
N ASP A 27 -19.31 10.16 -14.67
CA ASP A 27 -18.75 10.27 -16.02
C ASP A 27 -17.97 11.58 -16.25
N ASP A 28 -18.36 12.66 -15.57
CA ASP A 28 -17.65 13.94 -15.57
C ASP A 28 -16.33 13.91 -14.77
N GLY A 29 -16.01 12.79 -14.13
CA GLY A 29 -14.81 12.57 -13.34
C GLY A 29 -14.75 13.37 -12.04
N LYS A 30 -15.85 14.02 -11.66
CA LYS A 30 -15.95 14.92 -10.50
C LYS A 30 -16.83 14.30 -9.40
N GLY A 31 -16.72 14.87 -8.21
CA GLY A 31 -17.48 14.42 -7.05
C GLY A 31 -16.88 13.20 -6.37
N PHE A 32 -17.72 12.47 -5.64
CA PHE A 32 -17.31 11.30 -4.89
C PHE A 32 -16.88 10.16 -5.81
N TYR A 33 -15.87 9.42 -5.37
CA TYR A 33 -15.50 8.15 -5.97
C TYR A 33 -15.21 7.10 -4.89
N GLY A 34 -15.42 5.85 -5.25
CA GLY A 34 -14.92 4.68 -4.54
C GLY A 34 -13.97 3.91 -5.43
N GLU A 35 -12.89 3.38 -4.87
CA GLU A 35 -11.93 2.55 -5.60
C GLU A 35 -11.53 1.31 -4.81
N ALA A 36 -11.31 0.21 -5.53
CA ALA A 36 -10.78 -1.01 -4.95
C ALA A 36 -9.86 -1.69 -5.96
N GLY A 37 -8.80 -2.32 -5.47
CA GLY A 37 -7.84 -3.03 -6.30
C GLY A 37 -7.20 -4.18 -5.57
N ILE A 38 -6.89 -5.23 -6.30
CA ILE A 38 -6.12 -6.37 -5.83
C ILE A 38 -4.99 -6.57 -6.83
N GLY A 39 -3.76 -6.57 -6.34
CA GLY A 39 -2.58 -6.60 -7.16
C GLY A 39 -1.45 -7.41 -6.55
N VAL A 40 -0.33 -7.37 -7.25
CA VAL A 40 0.89 -8.07 -6.88
C VAL A 40 2.00 -7.05 -6.70
N HIS A 41 2.80 -7.26 -5.67
CA HIS A 41 3.82 -6.32 -5.22
C HIS A 41 5.13 -7.05 -4.96
N LEU A 42 6.23 -6.42 -5.36
CA LEU A 42 7.58 -6.90 -5.17
C LEU A 42 8.38 -5.89 -4.35
N PHE A 43 8.67 -6.25 -3.09
CA PHE A 43 9.50 -5.46 -2.21
C PHE A 43 10.99 -5.73 -2.45
N SER A 44 11.82 -4.67 -2.48
CA SER A 44 13.26 -4.74 -2.74
C SER A 44 14.07 -5.48 -1.66
N LYS A 45 13.53 -5.56 -0.44
CA LYS A 45 14.09 -6.27 0.71
C LYS A 45 12.95 -6.87 1.52
N LEU A 46 13.24 -7.93 2.28
CA LEU A 46 12.31 -8.47 3.26
C LEU A 46 11.91 -7.36 4.24
N TYR A 47 10.62 -7.05 4.34
CA TYR A 47 10.14 -6.06 5.30
C TYR A 47 10.44 -6.58 6.71
N ARG A 48 11.28 -5.85 7.45
CA ARG A 48 11.57 -6.13 8.87
C ARG A 48 11.38 -4.83 9.62
N ASN A 49 10.24 -4.70 10.30
CA ASN A 49 10.05 -3.70 11.35
C ASN A 49 9.91 -4.45 12.69
N ASN A 50 10.22 -3.81 13.82
CA ASN A 50 10.48 -4.45 15.12
C ASN A 50 9.50 -5.58 15.56
N ASP A 51 8.24 -5.57 15.12
CA ASP A 51 7.24 -6.62 15.42
C ASP A 51 6.67 -7.38 14.20
N LYS A 52 7.06 -7.03 12.97
CA LYS A 52 6.52 -7.64 11.73
C LYS A 52 7.60 -7.93 10.71
N VAL A 53 7.74 -9.22 10.38
CA VAL A 53 8.62 -9.74 9.34
C VAL A 53 7.76 -10.23 8.17
N LEU A 54 7.96 -9.66 6.97
CA LEU A 54 7.47 -10.26 5.72
C LEU A 54 8.61 -11.11 5.14
N SER A 55 8.39 -12.43 5.09
CA SER A 55 9.41 -13.43 4.75
C SER A 55 9.59 -13.65 3.25
N THR A 56 8.95 -12.86 2.39
CA THR A 56 9.02 -12.92 0.93
C THR A 56 9.02 -11.52 0.30
N ALA A 57 9.75 -11.37 -0.81
CA ALA A 57 9.72 -10.15 -1.62
C ALA A 57 8.36 -9.98 -2.35
N PHE A 58 7.74 -11.09 -2.78
CA PHE A 58 6.43 -11.08 -3.42
C PHE A 58 5.31 -11.04 -2.37
N GLN A 59 4.35 -10.14 -2.56
CA GLN A 59 3.15 -9.98 -1.72
C GLN A 59 1.93 -9.73 -2.60
N PHE A 60 0.77 -10.19 -2.15
CA PHE A 60 -0.51 -9.70 -2.64
C PHE A 60 -0.82 -8.39 -1.90
N GLY A 61 -1.20 -7.37 -2.65
CA GLY A 61 -1.61 -6.08 -2.13
C GLY A 61 -3.04 -5.80 -2.53
N ASP A 62 -3.94 -5.68 -1.56
CA ASP A 62 -5.32 -5.24 -1.77
C ASP A 62 -5.59 -3.89 -1.11
N HIS A 63 -6.39 -3.06 -1.76
CA HIS A 63 -6.85 -1.82 -1.14
C HIS A 63 -8.29 -1.50 -1.47
N VAL A 64 -8.86 -0.72 -0.56
CA VAL A 64 -10.11 0.00 -0.75
C VAL A 64 -9.87 1.47 -0.42
N GLY A 65 -10.49 2.35 -1.19
CA GLY A 65 -10.33 3.79 -1.03
C GLY A 65 -11.59 4.53 -1.43
N ALA A 66 -11.67 5.76 -0.96
CA ALA A 66 -12.71 6.70 -1.34
C ALA A 66 -12.13 8.10 -1.36
N GLY A 67 -12.75 8.98 -2.13
CA GLY A 67 -12.33 10.37 -2.20
C GLY A 67 -13.32 11.25 -2.93
N TYR A 68 -12.88 12.48 -3.18
CA TYR A 68 -13.67 13.51 -3.82
C TYR A 68 -12.81 14.33 -4.77
N VAL A 69 -13.29 14.48 -6.01
CA VAL A 69 -12.67 15.33 -7.02
C VAL A 69 -13.48 16.63 -7.14
N PHE A 70 -12.86 17.74 -6.81
CA PHE A 70 -13.45 19.07 -6.89
C PHE A 70 -13.55 19.54 -8.34
N SER A 71 -14.46 20.49 -8.59
CA SER A 71 -14.69 21.05 -9.93
C SER A 71 -13.47 21.71 -10.55
N ASN A 72 -12.52 22.16 -9.72
CA ASN A 72 -11.24 22.77 -10.11
C ASN A 72 -10.13 21.73 -10.34
N GLY A 73 -10.42 20.42 -10.29
CA GLY A 73 -9.44 19.36 -10.54
C GLY A 73 -8.67 18.86 -9.31
N LEU A 74 -8.82 19.50 -8.14
CA LEU A 74 -8.26 18.97 -6.90
C LEU A 74 -8.90 17.63 -6.55
N ASP A 75 -8.11 16.63 -6.19
CA ASP A 75 -8.53 15.28 -5.80
C ASP A 75 -7.99 14.99 -4.39
N LEU A 76 -8.90 14.76 -3.44
CA LEU A 76 -8.58 14.34 -2.08
C LEU A 76 -9.12 12.94 -1.84
N GLY A 77 -8.28 12.05 -1.32
CA GLY A 77 -8.67 10.67 -1.08
C GLY A 77 -8.01 10.03 0.12
N ILE A 78 -8.63 8.98 0.61
CA ILE A 78 -8.09 8.07 1.60
C ILE A 78 -8.11 6.65 1.06
N ARG A 79 -7.12 5.85 1.46
CA ARG A 79 -6.98 4.45 1.06
C ARG A 79 -6.49 3.61 2.23
N LEU A 80 -7.11 2.46 2.43
CA LEU A 80 -6.60 1.40 3.29
C LEU A 80 -6.01 0.32 2.40
N GLN A 81 -4.71 0.05 2.58
CA GLN A 81 -3.96 -0.92 1.80
C GLN A 81 -3.50 -2.03 2.75
N HIS A 82 -3.84 -3.27 2.43
CA HIS A 82 -3.35 -4.46 3.08
C HIS A 82 -2.32 -5.15 2.19
N PHE A 83 -1.26 -5.67 2.79
CA PHE A 83 -0.28 -6.54 2.14
C PHE A 83 -0.18 -7.87 2.88
N SER A 84 -0.26 -8.97 2.13
CA SER A 84 -0.10 -10.32 2.67
C SER A 84 0.60 -11.24 1.67
N ASN A 85 1.31 -12.25 2.18
CA ASN A 85 1.98 -13.24 1.35
C ASN A 85 1.05 -14.36 0.85
N GLY A 86 -0.27 -14.22 1.00
CA GLY A 86 -1.24 -15.25 0.63
C GLY A 86 -1.03 -16.63 1.28
N GLY A 87 -0.24 -16.72 2.36
CA GLY A 87 0.10 -17.98 3.04
C GLY A 87 1.29 -18.76 2.45
N ILE A 88 2.03 -18.22 1.48
CA ILE A 88 3.13 -18.92 0.77
C ILE A 88 4.29 -19.31 1.71
N LYS A 89 4.60 -18.50 2.73
CA LYS A 89 5.63 -18.79 3.73
C LYS A 89 5.34 -18.06 5.03
N GLN A 90 5.46 -18.77 6.16
CA GLN A 90 5.31 -18.18 7.49
C GLN A 90 6.65 -17.69 8.06
N PRO A 91 6.64 -16.65 8.93
CA PRO A 91 5.48 -15.87 9.37
C PRO A 91 5.02 -14.84 8.34
N ASN A 92 3.71 -14.58 8.30
CA ASN A 92 3.06 -13.53 7.50
C ASN A 92 2.19 -12.67 8.43
N GLY A 93 2.81 -11.68 9.08
CA GLY A 93 2.11 -10.85 10.05
C GLY A 93 1.05 -9.90 9.47
N GLY A 94 0.98 -9.79 8.13
CA GLY A 94 0.16 -8.83 7.40
C GLY A 94 0.50 -7.38 7.74
N VAL A 95 0.57 -6.49 6.76
CA VAL A 95 0.80 -5.05 7.03
C VAL A 95 -0.35 -4.24 6.47
N ASN A 96 -0.92 -3.37 7.31
CA ASN A 96 -1.96 -2.42 6.93
C ASN A 96 -1.36 -1.02 6.87
N PHE A 97 -1.68 -0.29 5.81
CA PHE A 97 -1.32 1.11 5.64
C PHE A 97 -2.59 1.93 5.44
N ALA A 98 -2.69 3.05 6.15
CA ALA A 98 -3.65 4.10 5.84
C ALA A 98 -2.90 5.20 5.07
N VAL A 99 -3.41 5.55 3.89
CA VAL A 99 -2.79 6.52 2.98
C VAL A 99 -3.77 7.66 2.75
N ALA A 100 -3.32 8.88 3.00
CA ALA A 100 -3.99 10.08 2.53
C ALA A 100 -3.38 10.50 1.17
N ARG A 101 -4.22 10.86 0.22
CA ARG A 101 -3.84 11.28 -1.12
C ARG A 101 -4.33 12.69 -1.38
N VAL A 102 -3.44 13.51 -1.93
CA VAL A 102 -3.74 14.80 -2.56
C VAL A 102 -3.19 14.75 -3.97
N ALA A 103 -4.02 15.03 -4.96
CA ALA A 103 -3.62 15.09 -6.37
C ALA A 103 -4.35 16.21 -7.09
N TYR A 104 -3.85 16.60 -8.26
CA TYR A 104 -4.51 17.56 -9.13
C TYR A 104 -4.65 16.96 -10.53
N LYS A 105 -5.85 17.02 -11.10
CA LYS A 105 -6.18 16.56 -12.45
C LYS A 105 -6.21 17.76 -13.39
N PHE A 106 -5.37 17.73 -14.43
CA PHE A 106 -5.27 18.75 -15.48
C PHE A 106 -6.24 18.45 -16.62
#